data_AF-A0A076HIZ6-F1
#
_entry.id   AF-A0A076HIZ6-F1
#
_cell.length_a   1.000
_cell.length_b   1.000
_cell.length_c   1.000
_cell.angle_alpha   90.00
_cell.angle_beta   90.00
_cell.angle_gamma   90.00
#
_symmetry.space_group_name_H-M   'P 1'
#
loop_
_entity.id
_entity.type
_entity.pdbx_description
1 polymer ?
#
loop_
_entity_poly.entity_id
_entity_poly.type
_entity_poly.pdbx_seq_one_letter_code
_entity_poly.pdbx_strand_id
1 'polypeptide(L)' 'MDLSLPQQFEAETIKRSIEDADDLNTLKALARELADLYVRQRAATAWVIAEK' A
#
# COMPACT_ATOMS: atom_id res chain seq x y z
N MET A 1 -0.55 3.42 17.16
CA MET A 1 -0.54 1.96 16.92
C MET A 1 0.83 1.64 16.37
N ASP A 2 1.66 0.90 17.09
CA ASP A 2 2.92 0.41 16.54
C ASP A 2 2.60 -0.67 15.50
N LEU A 3 3.20 -0.54 14.32
CA LEU A 3 3.13 -1.55 13.27
C LEU A 3 3.83 -2.82 13.77
N SER A 4 3.27 -3.99 13.47
CA SER A 4 3.97 -5.26 13.72
C SER A 4 5.24 -5.35 12.87
N LEU A 5 6.23 -6.15 13.29
CA LEU A 5 7.49 -6.30 12.54
C LEU A 5 7.28 -6.66 11.05
N PRO A 6 6.37 -7.58 10.68
CA PRO A 6 6.04 -7.83 9.28
C PRO A 6 5.52 -6.59 8.54
N GLN A 7 4.63 -5.81 9.18
CA GLN A 7 4.08 -4.58 8.59
C GLN A 7 5.16 -3.50 8.40
N GLN A 8 6.15 -3.46 9.29
CA GLN A 8 7.31 -2.57 9.12
C GLN A 8 8.15 -2.97 7.90
N PHE A 9 8.40 -4.27 7.69
CA PHE A 9 9.11 -4.75 6.49
C PHE A 9 8.34 -4.47 5.19
N GLU A 10 7.02 -4.64 5.19
CA GLU A 10 6.18 -4.28 4.04
C GLU A 10 6.28 -2.79 3.74
N ALA A 11 6.21 -1.93 4.76
CA ALA A 11 6.36 -0.48 4.60
C ALA A 11 7.73 -0.11 4.01
N GLU A 12 8.82 -0.73 4.47
CA GLU A 12 10.16 -0.50 3.93
C GLU A 12 10.35 -1.04 2.51
N THR A 13 9.61 -2.09 2.14
CA THR A 13 9.60 -2.61 0.77
C THR A 13 8.94 -1.60 -0.17
N ILE A 14 7.76 -1.09 0.22
CA ILE A 14 7.04 -0.07 -0.56
C ILE A 14 7.87 1.19 -0.73
N LYS A 15 8.53 1.67 0.34
CA LYS A 15 9.41 2.85 0.28
C LYS A 15 10.54 2.64 -0.73
N ARG A 16 11.22 1.50 -0.69
CA ARG A 16 12.29 1.17 -1.65
C ARG A 16 11.77 1.13 -3.09
N SER A 17 10.61 0.52 -3.33
CA SER A 17 10.02 0.51 -4.68
C SER A 17 9.71 1.92 -5.20
N ILE A 18 9.39 2.87 -4.33
CA ILE A 18 9.20 4.28 -4.71
C ILE A 18 10.55 4.95 -5.02
N GLU A 19 11.57 4.70 -4.21
CA GLU A 19 12.93 5.25 -4.41
C GLU A 19 13.60 4.70 -5.67
N ASP A 20 13.35 3.44 -6.01
CA ASP A 20 13.89 2.77 -7.20
C ASP A 20 13.18 3.18 -8.51
N ALA A 21 12.04 3.88 -8.43
CA ALA A 21 11.31 4.34 -9.61
C ALA A 21 11.98 5.59 -10.22
N ASP A 22 12.81 5.39 -11.24
CA ASP A 22 13.62 6.42 -11.88
C ASP A 22 12.99 7.06 -13.13
N ASP A 23 11.91 6.46 -13.67
CA ASP A 23 11.18 6.98 -14.82
C ASP A 23 9.68 7.23 -14.55
N LEU A 24 9.11 8.16 -15.31
CA LEU A 24 7.73 8.62 -15.15
C LEU A 24 6.70 7.49 -15.36
N ASN A 25 6.95 6.52 -16.23
CA ASN A 25 6.02 5.43 -16.47
C ASN A 25 6.02 4.45 -15.30
N THR A 26 7.20 4.11 -14.78
CA THR A 26 7.35 3.26 -13.59
C THR A 26 6.70 3.91 -12.37
N LEU A 27 6.90 5.21 -12.16
CA LEU A 27 6.25 5.94 -11.07
C LEU A 27 4.72 5.95 -11.20
N LYS A 28 4.19 6.17 -12.42
CA LYS A 28 2.74 6.13 -12.67
C LYS A 28 2.14 4.75 -12.45
N ALA A 29 2.86 3.68 -12.83
CA ALA A 29 2.43 2.31 -12.61
C ALA A 29 2.37 1.99 -11.12
N LEU A 30 3.43 2.30 -10.37
CA LEU A 30 3.51 2.11 -8.92
C LEU A 30 2.41 2.90 -8.19
N ALA A 31 2.19 4.16 -8.58
CA ALA A 31 1.14 4.99 -7.98
C ALA A 31 -0.26 4.40 -8.19
N ARG A 32 -0.53 3.81 -9.37
CA ARG A 32 -1.81 3.14 -9.64
C ARG A 32 -1.99 1.90 -8.76
N GLU A 33 -0.94 1.09 -8.64
CA GLU A 33 -0.97 -0.10 -7.80
C GLU A 33 -1.22 0.23 -6.32
N LEU A 34 -0.52 1.25 -5.80
CA LEU A 34 -0.71 1.73 -4.43
C LEU A 34 -2.14 2.28 -4.20
N ALA A 35 -2.69 3.01 -5.17
CA ALA A 35 -4.06 3.51 -5.10
C ALA A 35 -5.09 2.36 -5.06
N ASP A 36 -4.91 1.34 -5.91
CA ASP A 36 -5.79 0.17 -5.94
C ASP A 36 -5.71 -0.61 -4.62
N LEU A 37 -4.51 -0.80 -4.07
CA LEU A 37 -4.30 -1.47 -2.79
C LEU A 37 -5.00 -0.73 -1.64
N TYR A 38 -4.85 0.60 -1.59
CA TYR A 38 -5.50 1.43 -0.58
C TYR A 38 -7.02 1.33 -0.64
N VAL A 39 -7.61 1.41 -1.83
CA VAL A 39 -9.07 1.30 -2.01
C VAL A 39 -9.56 -0.09 -1.58
N ARG A 40 -8.85 -1.16 -1.95
CA ARG A 40 -9.19 -2.54 -1.53
C ARG A 40 -9.12 -2.69 -0.02
N GLN A 41 -8.08 -2.17 0.63
CA GLN A 41 -7.94 -2.22 2.09
C GLN A 41 -9.08 -1.46 2.78
N ARG A 42 -9.41 -0.27 2.28
CA ARG A 42 -10.52 0.54 2.81
C ARG A 42 -11.86 -0.18 2.65
N ALA A 43 -12.11 -0.78 1.49
CA ALA A 43 -13.32 -1.57 1.26
C ALA A 43 -13.39 -2.76 2.23
N ALA A 44 -12.33 -3.57 2.32
CA ALA A 44 -12.27 -4.72 3.24
C ALA A 44 -12.50 -4.30 4.70
N THR A 45 -11.91 -3.18 5.12
CA THR A 45 -12.11 -2.63 6.48
C THR A 45 -13.56 -2.18 6.69
N ALA A 46 -14.19 -1.54 5.70
CA ALA A 46 -15.58 -1.13 5.77
C ALA A 46 -16.53 -2.33 5.88
N TRP A 47 -16.29 -3.42 5.13
CA TRP A 47 -17.05 -4.67 5.26
C TRP A 47 -16.94 -5.27 6.67
N VAL A 48 -15.72 -5.38 7.21
CA VAL A 48 -15.51 -5.92 8.58
C VAL A 48 -16.22 -5.09 9.66
N ILE A 49 -16.32 -3.77 9.47
CA ILE A 49 -17.06 -2.89 10.40
C ILE A 49 -18.57 -3.06 10.23
N ALA A 50 -19.07 -3.25 9.00
CA ALA A 50 -20.49 -3.44 8.74
C ALA A 50 -21.03 -4.82 9.16
N GLU A 51 -20.16 -5.83 9.22
CA GLU A 51 -20.50 -7.20 9.66
C GLU A 51 -20.48 -7.38 11.20
N LYS A 52 -20.20 -6.32 11.96
CA LYS A 52 -20.13 -6.28 13.42
C LYS A 52 -21.34 -5.60 14.05
#